data_AF-A0A1V4Q545-F1
#
_entry.id   AF-A0A1V4Q545-F1
#
_cell.length_a   1.000
_cell.length_b   1.000
_cell.length_c   1.000
_cell.angle_alpha   90.00
_cell.angle_beta   90.00
_cell.angle_gamma   90.00
#
_symmetry.space_group_name_H-M   'P 1'
#
loop_
_entity.id
_entity.type
_entity.pdbx_description
1 polymer ?
#
loop_
_entity_poly.entity_id
_entity_poly.type
_entity_poly.pdbx_seq_one_letter_code
_entity_poly.pdbx_strand_id
1 'polypeptide(L)'
;RPRFPFETGTVVEWRGIRTFPNTASAQEQVAWLETVVGDLVAHLGLVFHRLIATGLAITIDVLDEAIGRAGAPRTVRGIDPFGYRVSGRAGYPRPLAALGRDAVQAHIWPARSSAPEYKIGGLPGRDSQGFFVYRNDRLLHAAGWLGVLRPRPDWALARVSVDLDDVLAQHITINPEKSGVTLDATLSAALHQALTDDYLDDAATTAVAARRVQRRPISVVEPGIGLPDEVADEFADSFSFVDTAEPVAIGWRVLAADRFFEVDLESRTLWLNARFRTQLGGRRRSADDVPVLRTLVYLLAQDMFDAVRHSARQVEQMDAWQRVLIAALAADEGSPK
;
A
#
# COMPACT_ATOMS: atom_id res chain seq x y z
N ARG A 1 -20.03 10.91 -29.77
CA ARG A 1 -21.27 10.25 -29.29
C ARG A 1 -20.87 9.17 -28.29
N PRO A 2 -21.63 8.97 -27.20
CA PRO A 2 -21.36 7.90 -26.24
C PRO A 2 -21.35 6.54 -26.92
N ARG A 3 -20.50 5.60 -26.46
CA ARG A 3 -20.29 4.30 -27.12
C ARG A 3 -21.30 3.21 -26.72
N PHE A 4 -22.37 3.56 -26.00
CA PHE A 4 -23.38 2.59 -25.58
C PHE A 4 -24.58 2.53 -26.53
N PRO A 5 -25.14 1.34 -26.83
CA PRO A 5 -26.34 1.20 -27.65
C PRO A 5 -27.56 1.77 -26.89
N PHE A 6 -28.38 2.56 -27.58
CA PHE A 6 -29.58 3.20 -27.02
C PHE A 6 -30.84 2.33 -27.11
N GLU A 7 -30.70 1.05 -27.44
CA GLU A 7 -31.83 0.15 -27.70
C GLU A 7 -32.52 -0.32 -26.43
N THR A 8 -31.77 -0.47 -25.31
CA THR A 8 -32.30 -0.89 -24.01
C THR A 8 -31.50 -0.27 -22.86
N GLY A 9 -32.14 0.00 -21.72
CA GLY A 9 -31.46 0.36 -20.47
C GLY A 9 -31.97 1.66 -19.84
N THR A 10 -31.24 2.13 -18.82
CA THR A 10 -31.54 3.37 -18.09
C THR A 10 -30.36 4.31 -18.20
N VAL A 11 -30.60 5.52 -18.72
CA VAL A 11 -29.60 6.60 -18.69
C VAL A 11 -29.83 7.43 -17.44
N VAL A 12 -28.78 7.55 -16.64
CA VAL A 12 -28.77 8.43 -15.46
C VAL A 12 -27.81 9.57 -15.74
N GLU A 13 -28.34 10.79 -15.84
CA GLU A 13 -27.56 12.00 -16.03
C GLU A 13 -27.43 12.74 -14.69
N TRP A 14 -26.19 13.02 -14.26
CA TRP A 14 -25.93 13.81 -13.06
C TRP A 14 -25.57 15.24 -13.47
N ARG A 15 -26.34 16.22 -12.99
CA ARG A 15 -26.14 17.65 -13.27
C ARG A 15 -25.75 18.41 -12.01
N GLY A 16 -24.99 19.50 -12.19
CA GLY A 16 -24.65 20.41 -11.10
C GLY A 16 -23.64 19.84 -10.10
N ILE A 17 -22.72 19.00 -10.55
CA ILE A 17 -21.66 18.40 -9.71
C ILE A 17 -20.70 19.50 -9.26
N ARG A 18 -20.52 19.65 -7.95
CA ARG A 18 -19.74 20.75 -7.34
C ARG A 18 -18.31 20.38 -6.95
N THR A 19 -17.95 19.10 -7.06
CA THR A 19 -16.65 18.56 -6.63
C THR A 19 -15.57 18.61 -7.70
N PHE A 20 -15.90 19.07 -8.91
CA PHE A 20 -14.89 19.29 -9.96
C PHE A 20 -13.96 20.45 -9.56
N PRO A 21 -12.64 20.31 -9.79
CA PRO A 21 -11.71 21.38 -9.51
C PRO A 21 -12.04 22.61 -10.36
N ASN A 22 -12.19 23.76 -9.70
CA ASN A 22 -12.46 25.05 -10.33
C ASN A 22 -11.17 25.72 -10.86
N THR A 23 -10.15 24.94 -11.20
CA THR A 23 -8.85 25.47 -11.64
C THR A 23 -8.90 25.80 -13.13
N ALA A 24 -8.18 26.86 -13.53
CA ALA A 24 -8.10 27.28 -14.93
C ALA A 24 -7.10 26.44 -15.76
N SER A 25 -6.34 25.55 -15.12
CA SER A 25 -5.32 24.73 -15.77
C SER A 25 -5.92 23.45 -16.34
N ALA A 26 -5.94 23.33 -17.67
CA ALA A 26 -6.38 22.11 -18.35
C ALA A 26 -5.55 20.88 -17.94
N GLN A 27 -4.26 21.06 -17.65
CA GLN A 27 -3.38 19.97 -17.23
C GLN A 27 -3.73 19.44 -15.83
N GLU A 28 -4.07 20.33 -14.90
CA GLU A 28 -4.53 19.94 -13.57
C GLU A 28 -5.89 19.22 -13.61
N GLN A 29 -6.80 19.69 -14.47
CA GLN A 29 -8.10 19.03 -14.68
C GLN A 29 -7.92 17.61 -15.24
N VAL A 30 -7.03 17.42 -16.21
CA VAL A 30 -6.72 16.09 -16.76
C VAL A 30 -6.10 15.19 -15.68
N ALA A 31 -5.11 15.68 -14.93
CA ALA A 31 -4.48 14.90 -13.86
C ALA A 31 -5.48 14.49 -12.78
N TRP A 32 -6.35 15.41 -12.36
CA TRP A 32 -7.43 15.10 -11.42
C TRP A 32 -8.39 14.05 -11.98
N LEU A 33 -8.78 14.16 -13.25
CA LEU A 33 -9.70 13.21 -13.89
C LEU A 33 -9.08 11.81 -13.99
N GLU A 34 -7.80 11.71 -14.32
CA GLU A 34 -7.09 10.43 -14.32
C GLU A 34 -7.10 9.78 -12.94
N THR A 35 -6.86 10.55 -11.87
CA THR A 35 -6.94 10.06 -10.48
C THR A 35 -8.35 9.58 -10.15
N VAL A 36 -9.38 10.40 -10.40
CA VAL A 36 -10.78 10.04 -10.12
C VAL A 36 -11.20 8.79 -10.88
N VAL A 37 -10.81 8.68 -12.16
CA VAL A 37 -11.11 7.48 -12.93
C VAL A 37 -10.36 6.27 -12.39
N GLY A 38 -9.10 6.41 -11.98
CA GLY A 38 -8.33 5.35 -11.32
C GLY A 38 -9.01 4.85 -10.05
N ASP A 39 -9.40 5.77 -9.16
CA ASP A 39 -10.09 5.46 -7.91
C ASP A 39 -11.44 4.78 -8.17
N LEU A 40 -12.19 5.26 -9.18
CA LEU A 40 -13.46 4.67 -9.58
C LEU A 40 -13.29 3.25 -10.15
N VAL A 41 -12.27 3.02 -10.99
CA VAL A 41 -11.96 1.68 -11.49
C VAL A 41 -11.65 0.73 -10.33
N ALA A 42 -10.79 1.14 -9.40
CA ALA A 42 -10.42 0.33 -8.26
C ALA A 42 -11.64 0.04 -7.36
N HIS A 43 -12.44 1.06 -7.05
CA HIS A 43 -13.62 0.95 -6.20
C HIS A 43 -14.69 0.04 -6.83
N LEU A 44 -15.07 0.27 -8.08
CA LEU A 44 -16.06 -0.57 -8.78
C LEU A 44 -15.55 -2.00 -8.96
N GLY A 45 -14.26 -2.15 -9.24
CA GLY A 45 -13.59 -3.44 -9.35
C GLY A 45 -13.68 -4.25 -8.07
N LEU A 46 -13.45 -3.61 -6.92
CA LEU A 46 -13.57 -4.25 -5.61
C LEU A 46 -15.05 -4.51 -5.23
N VAL A 47 -15.93 -3.53 -5.37
CA VAL A 47 -17.32 -3.61 -4.88
C VAL A 47 -18.14 -4.63 -5.66
N PHE A 48 -17.91 -4.73 -6.96
CA PHE A 48 -18.68 -5.57 -7.87
C PHE A 48 -17.89 -6.79 -8.38
N HIS A 49 -16.76 -7.16 -7.78
CA HIS A 49 -15.90 -8.24 -8.31
C HIS A 49 -16.66 -9.55 -8.55
N ARG A 50 -17.59 -9.94 -7.66
CA ARG A 50 -18.39 -11.16 -7.82
C ARG A 50 -19.34 -11.07 -9.02
N LEU A 51 -20.01 -9.94 -9.20
CA LEU A 51 -20.87 -9.71 -10.37
C LEU A 51 -20.05 -9.61 -11.67
N ILE A 52 -18.86 -9.00 -11.62
CA ILE A 52 -17.96 -8.94 -12.76
C ILE A 52 -17.51 -10.35 -13.16
N ALA A 53 -17.19 -11.20 -12.18
CA ALA A 53 -16.82 -12.60 -12.41
C ALA A 53 -17.96 -13.42 -13.06
N THR A 54 -19.23 -13.06 -12.84
CA THR A 54 -20.38 -13.73 -13.46
C THR A 54 -20.84 -13.12 -14.79
N GLY A 55 -20.20 -12.03 -15.24
CA GLY A 55 -20.41 -11.46 -16.58
C GLY A 55 -20.80 -9.98 -16.62
N LEU A 56 -20.89 -9.28 -15.48
CA LEU A 56 -21.09 -7.83 -15.48
C LEU A 56 -19.89 -7.11 -16.09
N ALA A 57 -20.10 -6.40 -17.19
CA ALA A 57 -19.08 -5.54 -17.79
C ALA A 57 -19.31 -4.07 -17.38
N ILE A 58 -18.28 -3.44 -16.83
CA ILE A 58 -18.27 -2.01 -16.51
C ILE A 58 -17.14 -1.35 -17.28
N THR A 59 -17.47 -0.30 -18.03
CA THR A 59 -16.51 0.50 -18.79
C THR A 59 -16.66 1.97 -18.44
N ILE A 60 -15.53 2.68 -18.35
CA ILE A 60 -15.48 4.11 -18.06
C ILE A 60 -14.78 4.79 -19.22
N ASP A 61 -15.42 5.78 -19.83
CA ASP A 61 -14.83 6.63 -20.86
C ASP A 61 -14.86 8.10 -20.46
N VAL A 62 -14.00 8.88 -21.10
CA VAL A 62 -13.94 10.33 -20.97
C VAL A 62 -14.24 10.91 -22.35
N LEU A 63 -15.27 11.75 -22.43
CA LEU A 63 -15.63 12.48 -23.64
C LEU A 63 -14.93 13.84 -23.64
N ASP A 64 -14.10 14.08 -24.65
CA ASP A 64 -13.60 15.42 -24.93
C ASP A 64 -14.65 16.18 -25.76
N GLU A 65 -15.22 17.24 -25.19
CA GLU A 65 -16.24 18.05 -25.87
C GLU A 65 -15.68 18.87 -27.04
N ALA A 66 -14.42 19.32 -26.96
CA ALA A 66 -13.79 20.11 -28.02
C ALA A 66 -13.54 19.26 -29.27
N ILE A 67 -13.17 17.99 -29.07
CA ILE A 67 -12.89 17.04 -30.16
C ILE A 67 -14.15 16.21 -30.51
N GLY A 68 -15.17 16.21 -29.66
CA GLY A 68 -16.42 15.47 -29.83
C GLY A 68 -16.25 13.93 -29.79
N ARG A 69 -15.13 13.45 -29.24
CA ARG A 69 -14.74 12.03 -29.26
C ARG A 69 -14.40 11.52 -27.85
N ALA A 70 -14.83 10.29 -27.57
CA ALA A 70 -14.46 9.60 -26.35
C ALA A 70 -13.08 8.93 -26.49
N GLY A 71 -12.28 9.01 -25.43
CA GLY A 71 -11.01 8.30 -25.31
C GLY A 71 -11.15 6.77 -25.34
N ALA A 72 -10.05 6.06 -25.15
CA ALA A 72 -10.09 4.61 -25.01
C ALA A 72 -10.87 4.24 -23.72
N PRO A 73 -11.88 3.36 -23.80
CA PRO A 73 -12.65 2.96 -22.63
C PRO A 73 -11.76 2.14 -21.69
N ARG A 74 -11.80 2.49 -20.41
CA ARG A 74 -11.15 1.73 -19.35
C ARG A 74 -12.11 0.66 -18.87
N THR A 75 -11.69 -0.59 -18.96
CA THR A 75 -12.49 -1.73 -18.48
C THR A 75 -12.19 -1.96 -17.00
N VAL A 76 -13.23 -2.01 -16.18
CA VAL A 76 -13.10 -2.32 -14.76
C VAL A 76 -12.90 -3.84 -14.61
N ARG A 77 -11.81 -4.24 -13.96
CA ARG A 77 -11.54 -5.64 -13.61
C ARG A 77 -11.94 -5.90 -12.17
N GLY A 78 -12.52 -7.07 -11.91
CA GLY A 78 -12.85 -7.49 -10.55
C GLY A 78 -11.58 -7.63 -9.70
N ILE A 79 -11.60 -7.05 -8.50
CA ILE A 79 -10.55 -7.22 -7.48
C ILE A 79 -11.16 -8.09 -6.39
N ASP A 80 -10.90 -9.39 -6.43
CA ASP A 80 -11.43 -10.34 -5.47
C ASP A 80 -10.58 -10.35 -4.19
N PRO A 81 -11.10 -9.91 -3.02
CA PRO A 81 -10.37 -9.95 -1.75
C PRO A 81 -9.97 -11.37 -1.30
N PHE A 82 -10.47 -12.40 -1.95
CA PHE A 82 -10.19 -13.81 -1.67
C PHE A 82 -9.53 -14.52 -2.86
N GLY A 83 -9.09 -13.77 -3.87
CA GLY A 83 -8.51 -14.27 -5.13
C GLY A 83 -7.12 -14.90 -5.03
N TYR A 84 -6.78 -15.55 -3.91
CA TYR A 84 -5.56 -16.34 -3.78
C TYR A 84 -5.69 -17.70 -4.50
N ARG A 85 -4.58 -18.21 -5.04
CA ARG A 85 -4.56 -19.55 -5.68
C ARG A 85 -4.59 -20.68 -4.65
N VAL A 86 -3.86 -20.52 -3.55
CA VAL A 86 -3.75 -21.48 -2.45
C VAL A 86 -3.80 -20.69 -1.15
N SER A 87 -4.60 -21.14 -0.19
CA SER A 87 -4.69 -20.47 1.11
C SER A 87 -3.35 -20.54 1.86
N GLY A 88 -3.09 -19.55 2.72
CA GLY A 88 -1.89 -19.51 3.55
C GLY A 88 -1.78 -20.65 4.56
N ARG A 89 -2.89 -21.35 4.84
CA ARG A 89 -2.95 -22.50 5.74
C ARG A 89 -3.89 -23.55 5.19
N ALA A 90 -3.53 -24.82 5.37
CA ALA A 90 -4.43 -25.93 5.04
C ALA A 90 -5.71 -25.86 5.90
N GLY A 91 -6.84 -26.29 5.33
CA GLY A 91 -8.15 -26.23 5.97
C GLY A 91 -8.91 -24.91 5.76
N TYR A 92 -8.37 -24.00 4.94
CA TYR A 92 -9.01 -22.73 4.57
C TYR A 92 -9.28 -22.64 3.05
N PRO A 93 -10.40 -22.03 2.61
CA PRO A 93 -11.41 -21.37 3.43
C PRO A 93 -12.20 -22.32 4.33
N ARG A 94 -12.58 -21.83 5.51
CA ARG A 94 -13.28 -22.60 6.54
C ARG A 94 -14.65 -21.98 6.81
N PRO A 95 -15.75 -22.74 6.71
CA PRO A 95 -17.07 -22.23 7.08
C PRO A 95 -17.11 -21.95 8.57
N LEU A 96 -17.73 -20.83 8.95
CA LEU A 96 -18.05 -20.47 10.31
C LEU A 96 -19.57 -20.28 10.44
N ALA A 97 -20.12 -20.66 11.58
CA ALA A 97 -21.54 -20.45 11.87
C ALA A 97 -21.70 -19.18 12.70
N ALA A 98 -22.60 -18.28 12.28
CA ALA A 98 -23.03 -17.15 13.09
C ALA A 98 -24.57 -17.14 13.14
N LEU A 99 -25.14 -17.06 14.34
CA LEU A 99 -26.59 -17.14 14.55
C LEU A 99 -27.25 -18.38 13.89
N GLY A 100 -26.51 -19.51 13.84
CA GLY A 100 -26.98 -20.74 13.20
C GLY A 100 -27.04 -20.70 11.67
N ARG A 101 -26.33 -19.75 11.03
CA ARG A 101 -26.27 -19.58 9.57
C ARG A 101 -24.86 -19.89 9.04
N ASP A 102 -24.79 -20.63 7.94
CA ASP A 102 -23.55 -20.95 7.21
C ASP A 102 -23.20 -19.85 6.19
N ALA A 103 -23.28 -18.61 6.63
CA ALA A 103 -23.12 -17.41 5.81
C ALA A 103 -21.75 -16.73 5.99
N VAL A 104 -20.87 -17.34 6.79
CA VAL A 104 -19.56 -16.78 7.13
C VAL A 104 -18.47 -17.74 6.68
N GLN A 105 -17.46 -17.24 5.96
CA GLN A 105 -16.26 -18.02 5.63
C GLN A 105 -15.02 -17.30 6.13
N ALA A 106 -14.19 -18.01 6.87
CA ALA A 106 -12.87 -17.57 7.26
C ALA A 106 -11.85 -17.92 6.19
N HIS A 107 -10.96 -16.98 5.89
CA HIS A 107 -9.90 -17.12 4.91
C HIS A 107 -8.56 -16.70 5.53
N ILE A 108 -7.52 -17.47 5.24
CA ILE A 108 -6.14 -17.10 5.57
C ILE A 108 -5.41 -16.83 4.26
N TRP A 109 -5.00 -15.58 4.06
CA TRP A 109 -4.20 -15.20 2.91
C TRP A 109 -2.81 -15.85 2.96
N PRO A 110 -2.23 -16.26 1.82
CA PRO A 110 -0.83 -16.62 1.76
C PRO A 110 0.03 -15.44 2.20
N ALA A 111 0.95 -15.72 3.14
CA ALA A 111 1.89 -14.73 3.62
C ALA A 111 2.76 -14.19 2.48
N ARG A 112 3.15 -12.91 2.58
CA ARG A 112 4.02 -12.21 1.61
C ARG A 112 3.43 -12.11 0.20
N SER A 113 2.10 -12.13 0.08
CA SER A 113 1.45 -11.85 -1.19
C SER A 113 1.73 -10.40 -1.64
N SER A 114 2.20 -10.24 -2.88
CA SER A 114 2.24 -8.95 -3.58
C SER A 114 1.02 -8.73 -4.48
N ALA A 115 0.05 -9.63 -4.44
CA ALA A 115 -1.12 -9.58 -5.30
C ALA A 115 -1.97 -8.33 -5.00
N PRO A 116 -2.52 -7.65 -6.01
CA PRO A 116 -3.40 -6.50 -5.81
C PRO A 116 -4.67 -6.86 -5.02
N GLU A 117 -5.11 -8.12 -5.11
CA GLU A 117 -6.20 -8.69 -4.31
C GLU A 117 -5.88 -8.68 -2.80
N TYR A 118 -4.60 -8.82 -2.43
CA TYR A 118 -4.16 -8.69 -1.05
C TYR A 118 -3.92 -7.22 -0.66
N LYS A 119 -3.26 -6.44 -1.53
CA LYS A 119 -2.96 -5.02 -1.32
C LYS A 119 -4.04 -4.11 -1.92
N ILE A 120 -5.25 -4.20 -1.36
CA ILE A 120 -6.43 -3.49 -1.89
C ILE A 120 -6.16 -1.98 -1.87
N GLY A 121 -6.35 -1.33 -3.03
CA GLY A 121 -6.07 0.11 -3.18
C GLY A 121 -4.60 0.49 -3.08
N GLY A 122 -3.66 -0.46 -3.19
CA GLY A 122 -2.23 -0.22 -3.00
C GLY A 122 -1.78 -0.15 -1.54
N LEU A 123 -2.70 -0.28 -0.59
CA LEU A 123 -2.40 -0.26 0.84
C LEU A 123 -1.69 -1.55 1.29
N PRO A 124 -0.92 -1.51 2.39
CA PRO A 124 -0.38 -2.71 3.02
C PRO A 124 -1.48 -3.76 3.25
N GLY A 125 -1.27 -5.01 2.83
CA GLY A 125 -2.33 -6.02 2.92
C GLY A 125 -2.79 -6.35 4.35
N ARG A 126 -1.96 -6.02 5.36
CA ARG A 126 -2.33 -6.06 6.78
C ARG A 126 -3.50 -5.15 7.14
N ASP A 127 -3.71 -4.07 6.38
CA ASP A 127 -4.80 -3.11 6.57
C ASP A 127 -6.11 -3.64 5.99
N SER A 128 -6.03 -4.67 5.13
CA SER A 128 -7.18 -5.36 4.55
C SER A 128 -7.63 -6.58 5.38
N GLN A 129 -7.25 -6.66 6.66
CA GLN A 129 -7.70 -7.71 7.57
C GLN A 129 -9.15 -7.48 8.02
N GLY A 130 -9.87 -8.55 8.38
CA GLY A 130 -11.21 -8.45 8.97
C GLY A 130 -12.36 -8.81 8.03
N PHE A 131 -13.51 -8.15 8.19
CA PHE A 131 -14.77 -8.52 7.56
C PHE A 131 -14.95 -7.92 6.17
N PHE A 132 -15.48 -8.73 5.26
CA PHE A 132 -15.96 -8.37 3.94
C PHE A 132 -17.43 -8.77 3.87
N VAL A 133 -18.31 -7.78 3.97
CA VAL A 133 -19.76 -8.01 4.11
C VAL A 133 -20.43 -7.82 2.76
N TYR A 134 -21.20 -8.81 2.33
CA TYR A 134 -21.86 -8.86 1.03
C TYR A 134 -23.38 -8.88 1.17
N ARG A 135 -24.08 -8.26 0.22
CA ARG A 135 -25.52 -8.45 0.03
C ARG A 135 -25.80 -8.58 -1.45
N ASN A 136 -26.37 -9.72 -1.87
CA ASN A 136 -26.64 -10.01 -3.28
C ASN A 136 -25.39 -9.79 -4.15
N ASP A 137 -24.27 -10.39 -3.77
CA ASP A 137 -22.97 -10.32 -4.45
C ASP A 137 -22.33 -8.92 -4.55
N ARG A 138 -22.94 -7.89 -3.95
CA ARG A 138 -22.33 -6.57 -3.78
C ARG A 138 -21.62 -6.47 -2.43
N LEU A 139 -20.36 -6.09 -2.45
CA LEU A 139 -19.62 -5.74 -1.23
C LEU A 139 -20.16 -4.44 -0.64
N LEU A 140 -20.56 -4.47 0.63
CA LEU A 140 -21.04 -3.32 1.41
C LEU A 140 -19.97 -2.79 2.37
N HIS A 141 -19.03 -3.63 2.77
CA HIS A 141 -17.95 -3.26 3.69
C HIS A 141 -16.70 -4.06 3.36
N ALA A 142 -15.55 -3.38 3.33
CA ALA A 142 -14.27 -3.96 2.94
C ALA A 142 -13.25 -3.76 4.05
N ALA A 143 -12.80 -4.88 4.65
CA ALA A 143 -11.84 -4.93 5.75
C ALA A 143 -12.27 -4.21 7.04
N GLY A 144 -11.46 -4.33 8.09
CA GLY A 144 -11.79 -3.89 9.43
C GLY A 144 -12.64 -4.90 10.19
N TRP A 145 -12.63 -4.79 11.52
CA TRP A 145 -13.30 -5.75 12.41
C TRP A 145 -14.65 -5.27 12.92
N LEU A 146 -15.21 -4.18 12.36
CA LEU A 146 -16.54 -3.65 12.69
C LEU A 146 -16.81 -3.47 14.21
N GLY A 147 -15.76 -3.21 14.99
CA GLY A 147 -15.85 -3.10 16.45
C GLY A 147 -16.00 -4.43 17.20
N VAL A 148 -16.08 -5.56 16.50
CA VAL A 148 -16.10 -6.92 17.08
C VAL A 148 -14.75 -7.22 17.75
N LEU A 149 -13.66 -6.85 17.07
CA LEU A 149 -12.29 -7.05 17.52
C LEU A 149 -11.47 -5.77 17.32
N ARG A 150 -10.39 -5.62 18.10
CA ARG A 150 -9.37 -4.60 17.85
C ARG A 150 -8.36 -5.16 16.84
N PRO A 151 -8.04 -4.46 15.74
CA PRO A 151 -7.07 -4.95 14.75
C PRO A 151 -5.71 -5.23 15.40
N ARG A 152 -5.03 -6.29 14.93
CA ARG A 152 -3.68 -6.66 15.38
C ARG A 152 -2.79 -6.95 14.17
N PRO A 153 -1.50 -6.58 14.20
CA PRO A 153 -0.57 -6.90 13.11
C PRO A 153 -0.44 -8.41 12.84
N ASP A 154 -0.63 -9.25 13.85
CA ASP A 154 -0.53 -10.71 13.70
C ASP A 154 -1.70 -11.31 12.92
N TRP A 155 -2.82 -10.60 12.82
CA TRP A 155 -3.99 -11.04 12.03
C TRP A 155 -3.98 -10.48 10.60
N ALA A 156 -2.83 -9.99 10.12
CA ALA A 156 -2.70 -9.41 8.79
C ALA A 156 -3.23 -10.29 7.64
N LEU A 157 -3.18 -11.62 7.82
CA LEU A 157 -3.62 -12.59 6.83
C LEU A 157 -5.10 -12.98 6.96
N ALA A 158 -5.78 -12.56 8.03
CA ALA A 158 -7.14 -12.95 8.35
C ALA A 158 -8.16 -12.13 7.56
N ARG A 159 -9.00 -12.79 6.76
CA ARG A 159 -10.18 -12.18 6.12
C ARG A 159 -11.40 -13.04 6.30
N VAL A 160 -12.55 -12.42 6.50
CA VAL A 160 -13.81 -13.11 6.76
C VAL A 160 -14.84 -12.61 5.76
N SER A 161 -15.35 -13.48 4.89
CA SER A 161 -16.52 -13.13 4.08
C SER A 161 -17.79 -13.39 4.88
N VAL A 162 -18.74 -12.46 4.78
CA VAL A 162 -20.05 -12.55 5.42
C VAL A 162 -21.12 -12.25 4.37
N ASP A 163 -21.87 -13.25 3.99
CA ASP A 163 -22.95 -13.16 3.01
C ASP A 163 -24.29 -12.92 3.71
N LEU A 164 -24.85 -11.72 3.56
CA LEU A 164 -26.07 -11.34 4.26
C LEU A 164 -27.29 -12.02 3.65
N ASP A 165 -27.87 -12.93 4.42
CA ASP A 165 -29.21 -13.45 4.22
C ASP A 165 -30.26 -12.64 5.00
N ASP A 166 -31.53 -13.04 4.89
CA ASP A 166 -32.65 -12.35 5.54
C ASP A 166 -32.57 -12.34 7.08
N VAL A 167 -31.81 -13.26 7.68
CA VAL A 167 -31.63 -13.32 9.14
C VAL A 167 -30.52 -12.36 9.56
N LEU A 168 -29.33 -12.47 8.95
CA LEU A 168 -28.20 -11.61 9.28
C LEU A 168 -28.47 -10.15 8.94
N ALA A 169 -29.24 -9.88 7.87
CA ALA A 169 -29.60 -8.53 7.47
C ALA A 169 -30.42 -7.76 8.51
N GLN A 170 -31.13 -8.44 9.42
CA GLN A 170 -31.90 -7.79 10.50
C GLN A 170 -30.99 -7.18 11.58
N HIS A 171 -29.76 -7.67 11.68
CA HIS A 171 -28.78 -7.25 12.68
C HIS A 171 -27.76 -6.25 12.14
N ILE A 172 -28.01 -5.70 10.95
CA ILE A 172 -27.10 -4.80 10.24
C ILE A 172 -27.81 -3.52 9.84
N THR A 173 -27.18 -2.39 10.15
CA THR A 173 -27.56 -1.10 9.58
C THR A 173 -26.54 -0.72 8.49
N ILE A 174 -27.03 -0.61 7.26
CA ILE A 174 -26.22 -0.15 6.13
C ILE A 174 -26.14 1.38 6.20
N ASN A 175 -24.94 1.93 6.18
CA ASN A 175 -24.76 3.38 6.06
C ASN A 175 -25.48 3.87 4.78
N PRO A 176 -26.24 4.99 4.80
CA PRO A 176 -26.88 5.55 3.60
C PRO A 176 -25.97 5.65 2.36
N GLU A 177 -24.68 5.89 2.55
CA GLU A 177 -23.67 5.95 1.48
C GLU A 177 -23.27 4.57 0.91
N LYS A 178 -23.70 3.48 1.55
CA LYS A 178 -23.38 2.07 1.24
C LYS A 178 -21.87 1.79 1.19
N SER A 179 -21.10 2.58 1.93
CA SER A 179 -19.64 2.49 2.09
C SER A 179 -19.24 1.74 3.38
N GLY A 180 -20.21 1.28 4.17
CA GLY A 180 -19.97 0.52 5.38
C GLY A 180 -21.26 0.04 6.03
N VAL A 181 -21.09 -0.80 7.04
CA VAL A 181 -22.17 -1.35 7.85
C VAL A 181 -21.85 -1.18 9.33
N THR A 182 -22.88 -1.13 10.15
CA THR A 182 -22.75 -1.32 11.60
C THR A 182 -23.49 -2.57 12.01
N LEU A 183 -22.91 -3.31 12.95
CA LEU A 183 -23.47 -4.53 13.51
C LEU A 183 -24.15 -4.19 14.83
N ASP A 184 -25.28 -4.84 15.12
CA ASP A 184 -25.82 -4.81 16.47
C ASP A 184 -25.03 -5.71 17.44
N ALA A 185 -25.40 -5.68 18.72
CA ALA A 185 -24.74 -6.45 19.76
C ALA A 185 -24.88 -7.97 19.56
N THR A 186 -26.01 -8.43 19.00
CA THR A 186 -26.30 -9.86 18.82
C THR A 186 -25.41 -10.46 17.75
N LEU A 187 -25.32 -9.84 16.58
CA LEU A 187 -24.45 -10.30 15.51
C LEU A 187 -22.97 -10.09 15.85
N SER A 188 -22.63 -8.99 16.51
CA SER A 188 -21.26 -8.76 17.00
C SER A 188 -20.79 -9.89 17.93
N ALA A 189 -21.61 -10.27 18.91
CA ALA A 189 -21.29 -11.37 19.83
C ALA A 189 -21.17 -12.72 19.10
N ALA A 190 -22.09 -13.01 18.18
CA ALA A 190 -22.07 -14.26 17.41
C ALA A 190 -20.83 -14.37 16.51
N LEU A 191 -20.45 -13.28 15.83
CA LEU A 191 -19.24 -13.24 15.03
C LEU A 191 -17.98 -13.33 15.90
N HIS A 192 -17.95 -12.66 17.05
CA HIS A 192 -16.84 -12.78 17.98
C HIS A 192 -16.63 -14.25 18.38
N GLN A 193 -17.70 -14.94 18.80
CA GLN A 193 -17.65 -16.35 19.18
C GLN A 193 -17.16 -17.23 18.01
N ALA A 194 -17.69 -17.02 16.80
CA ALA A 194 -17.32 -17.79 15.62
C ALA A 194 -15.83 -17.65 15.24
N LEU A 195 -15.19 -16.52 15.57
CA LEU A 195 -13.79 -16.26 15.24
C LEU A 195 -12.80 -16.77 16.29
N THR A 196 -13.22 -16.88 17.56
CA THR A 196 -12.32 -17.16 18.69
C THR A 196 -11.98 -18.63 18.90
N ASP A 197 -12.59 -19.56 18.17
CA ASP A 197 -12.38 -20.99 18.44
C ASP A 197 -11.00 -21.52 18.04
N ASP A 198 -10.34 -20.93 17.03
CA ASP A 198 -8.95 -21.27 16.60
C ASP A 198 -8.46 -20.39 15.42
N TYR A 199 -9.38 -19.70 14.74
CA TYR A 199 -9.10 -19.05 13.45
C TYR A 199 -8.07 -17.92 13.56
N LEU A 200 -8.21 -17.05 14.56
CA LEU A 200 -7.30 -15.92 14.74
C LEU A 200 -5.89 -16.38 15.13
N ASP A 201 -5.80 -17.49 15.87
CA ASP A 201 -4.54 -18.13 16.23
C ASP A 201 -3.90 -18.81 15.01
N ASP A 202 -4.70 -19.45 14.16
CA ASP A 202 -4.25 -19.99 12.88
C ASP A 202 -3.67 -18.89 11.98
N ALA A 203 -4.32 -17.73 11.90
CA ALA A 203 -3.83 -16.58 11.14
C ALA A 203 -2.53 -16.02 11.73
N ALA A 204 -2.48 -15.83 13.05
CA ALA A 204 -1.30 -15.33 13.76
C ALA A 204 -0.10 -16.26 13.62
N THR A 205 -0.29 -17.55 13.83
CA THR A 205 0.78 -18.56 13.69
C THR A 205 1.27 -18.64 12.25
N THR A 206 0.39 -18.51 11.25
CA THR A 206 0.78 -18.48 9.83
C THR A 206 1.63 -17.24 9.51
N ALA A 207 1.22 -16.07 10.00
CA ALA A 207 1.98 -14.83 9.83
C ALA A 207 3.36 -14.91 10.50
N VAL A 208 3.42 -15.42 11.73
CA VAL A 208 4.67 -15.61 12.47
C VAL A 208 5.58 -16.66 11.82
N ALA A 209 5.03 -17.78 11.35
CA ALA A 209 5.81 -18.81 10.67
C ALA A 209 6.47 -18.26 9.40
N ALA A 210 5.75 -17.45 8.62
CA ALA A 210 6.31 -16.79 7.45
C ALA A 210 7.47 -15.84 7.80
N ARG A 211 7.37 -15.11 8.93
CA ARG A 211 8.48 -14.30 9.47
C ARG A 211 9.67 -15.17 9.90
N ARG A 212 9.42 -16.34 10.51
CA ARG A 212 10.48 -17.27 10.98
C ARG A 212 11.23 -17.96 9.85
N VAL A 213 10.56 -18.29 8.74
CA VAL A 213 11.18 -18.90 7.54
C VAL A 213 12.17 -17.94 6.85
N GLN A 214 12.09 -16.63 7.15
CA GLN A 214 13.00 -15.59 6.66
C GLN A 214 14.42 -15.65 7.27
N ARG A 215 14.84 -16.71 7.97
CA ARG A 215 16.22 -16.80 8.52
C ARG A 215 17.29 -17.02 7.44
N ARG A 216 17.48 -16.02 6.58
CA ARG A 216 18.65 -15.13 6.63
C ARG A 216 18.11 -13.69 6.55
N PRO A 217 17.98 -12.99 7.68
CA PRO A 217 17.67 -11.56 7.63
C PRO A 217 18.75 -10.90 6.77
N ILE A 218 18.35 -10.02 5.85
CA ILE A 218 19.29 -9.08 5.29
C ILE A 218 19.58 -8.12 6.44
N SER A 219 20.79 -8.19 6.99
CA SER A 219 21.20 -7.31 8.06
C SER A 219 21.66 -5.98 7.46
N VAL A 220 21.27 -4.89 8.10
CA VAL A 220 21.73 -3.54 7.76
C VAL A 220 22.17 -2.86 9.05
N VAL A 221 23.11 -1.92 8.98
CA VAL A 221 23.35 -1.03 10.13
C VAL A 221 22.07 -0.23 10.39
N GLU A 222 21.72 0.07 11.64
CA GLU A 222 20.48 0.80 11.96
C GLU A 222 20.57 2.27 11.49
N PRO A 223 19.54 2.81 10.81
CA PRO A 223 19.48 4.24 10.55
C PRO A 223 19.13 4.99 11.85
N GLY A 224 19.94 5.98 12.20
CA GLY A 224 19.66 6.92 13.29
C GLY A 224 18.84 8.11 12.80
N ILE A 225 19.12 9.29 13.37
CA ILE A 225 18.42 10.53 13.00
C ILE A 225 18.69 10.95 11.54
N GLY A 226 17.70 11.54 10.88
CA GLY A 226 17.85 12.14 9.54
C GLY A 226 17.04 11.48 8.42
N LEU A 227 16.26 10.45 8.72
CA LEU A 227 15.16 9.95 7.90
C LEU A 227 13.81 10.29 8.59
N PRO A 228 12.70 10.40 7.83
CA PRO A 228 11.36 10.47 8.41
C PRO A 228 11.01 9.21 9.19
N ASP A 229 10.15 9.35 10.22
CA ASP A 229 9.74 8.25 11.11
C ASP A 229 9.12 7.09 10.33
N GLU A 230 8.30 7.37 9.30
CA GLU A 230 7.66 6.33 8.49
C GLU A 230 8.66 5.46 7.74
N VAL A 231 9.82 6.03 7.38
CA VAL A 231 10.90 5.29 6.71
C VAL A 231 11.67 4.46 7.74
N ALA A 232 11.95 5.01 8.92
CA ALA A 232 12.62 4.29 10.00
C ALA A 232 11.81 3.07 10.46
N ASP A 233 10.48 3.22 10.57
CA ASP A 233 9.56 2.13 10.88
C ASP A 233 9.62 1.01 9.82
N GLU A 234 9.64 1.37 8.53
CA GLU A 234 9.75 0.39 7.45
C GLU A 234 11.11 -0.33 7.46
N PHE A 235 12.20 0.33 7.87
CA PHE A 235 13.49 -0.33 8.09
C PHE A 235 13.41 -1.39 9.19
N ALA A 236 12.77 -1.07 10.31
CA ALA A 236 12.57 -2.00 11.42
C ALA A 236 11.63 -3.17 11.04
N ASP A 237 10.64 -2.93 10.18
CA ASP A 237 9.74 -3.96 9.64
C ASP A 237 10.43 -4.87 8.62
N SER A 238 11.38 -4.33 7.84
CA SER A 238 11.97 -5.00 6.68
C SER A 238 13.33 -5.68 6.93
N PHE A 239 14.15 -5.15 7.84
CA PHE A 239 15.53 -5.61 8.08
C PHE A 239 15.74 -6.07 9.52
N SER A 240 16.84 -6.79 9.75
CA SER A 240 17.40 -6.92 11.11
C SER A 240 18.59 -5.99 11.22
N PHE A 241 18.77 -5.37 12.39
CA PHE A 241 19.91 -4.49 12.60
C PHE A 241 21.14 -5.28 13.04
N VAL A 242 22.31 -4.79 12.64
CA VAL A 242 23.59 -5.33 13.09
C VAL A 242 23.84 -4.90 14.53
N ASP A 243 23.67 -5.84 15.48
CA ASP A 243 23.79 -5.56 16.93
C ASP A 243 25.15 -4.96 17.35
N THR A 244 26.20 -5.16 16.55
CA THR A 244 27.56 -4.68 16.82
C THR A 244 27.83 -3.26 16.30
N ALA A 245 26.91 -2.68 15.52
CA ALA A 245 27.11 -1.39 14.89
C ALA A 245 26.16 -0.34 15.50
N GLU A 246 26.69 0.83 15.82
CA GLU A 246 25.88 1.95 16.33
C GLU A 246 25.02 2.57 15.21
N PRO A 247 23.81 3.08 15.54
CA PRO A 247 22.93 3.72 14.57
C PRO A 247 23.61 4.87 13.82
N VAL A 248 23.29 5.02 12.54
CA VAL A 248 23.95 5.96 11.64
C VAL A 248 23.09 7.20 11.42
N ALA A 249 23.56 8.37 11.83
CA ALA A 249 22.87 9.61 11.48
C ALA A 249 23.05 9.95 9.99
N ILE A 250 22.09 10.67 9.40
CA ILE A 250 22.17 11.17 8.03
C ILE A 250 22.03 12.69 8.06
N GLY A 251 23.00 13.39 7.48
CA GLY A 251 23.08 14.84 7.55
C GLY A 251 23.68 15.51 6.32
N TRP A 252 23.68 16.84 6.35
CA TRP A 252 24.30 17.67 5.33
C TRP A 252 25.60 18.30 5.85
N ARG A 253 26.67 18.22 5.06
CA ARG A 253 27.93 18.91 5.34
C ARG A 253 28.52 19.45 4.04
N VAL A 254 29.20 20.59 4.08
CA VAL A 254 29.91 21.10 2.90
C VAL A 254 31.17 20.23 2.71
N LEU A 255 31.23 19.52 1.58
CA LEU A 255 32.37 18.67 1.22
C LEU A 255 33.12 19.25 0.01
N ALA A 256 34.21 18.60 -0.39
CA ALA A 256 34.91 18.90 -1.64
C ALA A 256 33.99 18.69 -2.86
N ALA A 257 34.22 19.42 -3.94
CA ALA A 257 33.32 19.44 -5.10
C ALA A 257 33.30 18.12 -5.88
N ASP A 258 34.30 17.27 -5.70
CA ASP A 258 34.44 15.93 -6.27
C ASP A 258 33.86 14.83 -5.38
N ARG A 259 33.21 15.19 -4.26
CA ARG A 259 32.58 14.26 -3.32
C ARG A 259 31.08 14.50 -3.24
N PHE A 260 30.29 13.48 -3.56
CA PHE A 260 28.84 13.47 -3.41
C PHE A 260 28.42 13.24 -1.95
N PHE A 261 29.10 12.33 -1.26
CA PHE A 261 28.84 12.02 0.15
C PHE A 261 30.15 11.70 0.90
N GLU A 262 30.08 11.53 2.21
CA GLU A 262 31.17 11.02 3.05
C GLU A 262 30.63 10.06 4.11
N VAL A 263 31.34 8.96 4.32
CA VAL A 263 31.11 7.99 5.38
C VAL A 263 32.05 8.34 6.53
N ASP A 264 31.50 8.97 7.57
CA ASP A 264 32.27 9.39 8.75
C ASP A 264 32.10 8.34 9.87
N LEU A 265 33.10 7.47 10.00
CA LEU A 265 33.12 6.39 10.98
C LEU A 265 33.25 6.90 12.42
N GLU A 266 33.85 8.08 12.62
CA GLU A 266 34.10 8.66 13.94
C GLU A 266 32.81 9.27 14.52
N SER A 267 32.11 10.08 13.73
CA SER A 267 30.83 10.67 14.15
C SER A 267 29.61 9.79 13.83
N ARG A 268 29.83 8.57 13.32
CA ARG A 268 28.76 7.64 12.92
C ARG A 268 27.72 8.27 11.99
N THR A 269 28.16 9.14 11.07
CA THR A 269 27.26 9.96 10.26
C THR A 269 27.55 9.80 8.76
N LEU A 270 26.49 9.60 7.98
CA LEU A 270 26.51 9.72 6.53
C LEU A 270 26.25 11.17 6.15
N TRP A 271 27.30 11.83 5.67
CA TRP A 271 27.22 13.22 5.22
C TRP A 271 26.97 13.30 3.73
N LEU A 272 25.82 13.86 3.34
CA LEU A 272 25.58 14.27 1.96
C LEU A 272 26.20 15.65 1.72
N ASN A 273 26.73 15.89 0.52
CA ASN A 273 27.38 17.16 0.21
C ASN A 273 26.34 18.28 0.06
N ALA A 274 26.36 19.22 1.01
CA ALA A 274 25.45 20.35 1.07
C ALA A 274 25.52 21.27 -0.16
N ARG A 275 26.60 21.21 -0.96
CA ARG A 275 26.73 21.93 -2.24
C ARG A 275 25.66 21.52 -3.24
N PHE A 276 25.28 20.25 -3.27
CA PHE A 276 24.33 19.68 -4.23
C PHE A 276 22.89 19.67 -3.70
N ARG A 277 22.69 20.04 -2.43
CA ARG A 277 21.41 19.94 -1.74
C ARG A 277 20.25 20.57 -2.52
N THR A 278 20.43 21.75 -3.08
CA THR A 278 19.37 22.44 -3.84
C THR A 278 19.10 21.76 -5.18
N GLN A 279 20.13 21.28 -5.88
CA GLN A 279 19.99 20.55 -7.14
C GLN A 279 19.20 19.25 -6.94
N LEU A 280 19.48 18.56 -5.84
CA LEU A 280 18.84 17.30 -5.44
C LEU A 280 17.38 17.48 -4.95
N GLY A 281 16.83 18.70 -4.98
CA GLY A 281 15.46 19.00 -4.54
C GLY A 281 15.31 19.33 -3.05
N GLY A 282 16.42 19.50 -2.34
CA GLY A 282 16.46 19.85 -0.92
C GLY A 282 16.05 21.30 -0.63
N ARG A 283 15.44 21.52 0.53
CA ARG A 283 14.99 22.84 1.02
C ARG A 283 15.83 23.25 2.22
N ARG A 284 16.43 24.44 2.19
CA ARG A 284 17.40 24.92 3.23
C ARG A 284 16.93 24.85 4.69
N ARG A 285 15.63 24.70 4.98
CA ARG A 285 15.06 24.75 6.34
C ARG A 285 14.64 23.41 6.95
N SER A 286 14.58 22.31 6.20
CA SER A 286 14.17 21.00 6.76
C SER A 286 15.39 20.11 6.99
N ALA A 287 15.46 19.43 8.13
CA ALA A 287 16.61 18.59 8.48
C ALA A 287 16.55 17.20 7.83
N ASP A 288 15.42 16.83 7.25
CA ASP A 288 14.99 15.51 6.72
C ASP A 288 14.53 15.58 5.24
N ASP A 289 14.88 16.67 4.54
CA ASP A 289 14.54 16.87 3.14
C ASP A 289 15.12 15.76 2.23
N VAL A 290 14.48 15.56 1.07
CA VAL A 290 14.83 14.54 0.06
C VAL A 290 14.92 13.10 0.62
N PRO A 291 13.86 12.60 1.29
CA PRO A 291 13.89 11.33 2.02
C PRO A 291 14.28 10.15 1.13
N VAL A 292 13.74 10.07 -0.10
CA VAL A 292 14.07 9.00 -1.05
C VAL A 292 15.57 8.95 -1.36
N LEU A 293 16.19 10.12 -1.62
CA LEU A 293 17.62 10.17 -1.93
C LEU A 293 18.46 9.76 -0.72
N ARG A 294 18.14 10.28 0.47
CA ARG A 294 18.84 9.91 1.71
C ARG A 294 18.78 8.41 1.93
N THR A 295 17.61 7.82 1.81
CA THR A 295 17.41 6.37 1.92
C THR A 295 18.21 5.59 0.88
N LEU A 296 18.25 6.04 -0.38
CA LEU A 296 19.02 5.39 -1.43
C LEU A 296 20.53 5.42 -1.16
N VAL A 297 21.08 6.59 -0.80
CA VAL A 297 22.51 6.71 -0.49
C VAL A 297 22.85 5.95 0.79
N TYR A 298 21.94 5.94 1.76
CA TYR A 298 22.08 5.14 2.96
C TYR A 298 22.16 3.65 2.66
N LEU A 299 21.19 3.09 1.93
CA LEU A 299 21.20 1.67 1.53
C LEU A 299 22.45 1.32 0.71
N LEU A 300 22.95 2.25 -0.10
CA LEU A 300 24.20 2.07 -0.85
C LEU A 300 25.44 2.00 0.06
N ALA A 301 25.49 2.84 1.10
CA ALA A 301 26.69 3.06 1.90
C ALA A 301 26.65 2.42 3.30
N GLN A 302 25.53 1.87 3.75
CA GLN A 302 25.36 1.38 5.13
C GLN A 302 26.41 0.33 5.52
N ASP A 303 26.76 -0.59 4.61
CA ASP A 303 27.77 -1.63 4.88
C ASP A 303 29.17 -1.04 5.14
N MET A 304 29.42 0.20 4.71
CA MET A 304 30.69 0.88 4.98
C MET A 304 30.82 1.29 6.45
N PHE A 305 29.72 1.28 7.21
CA PHE A 305 29.69 1.64 8.62
C PHE A 305 29.83 0.45 9.57
N ASP A 306 29.75 -0.79 9.07
CA ASP A 306 29.99 -2.03 9.82
C ASP A 306 31.49 -2.38 9.93
N ALA A 307 32.37 -1.41 9.68
CA ALA A 307 33.82 -1.58 9.69
C ALA A 307 34.50 -0.54 10.59
N VAL A 308 35.51 -0.98 11.33
CA VAL A 308 36.39 -0.08 12.12
C VAL A 308 37.26 0.80 11.21
N ARG A 309 37.63 0.28 10.03
CA ARG A 309 38.34 1.01 8.98
C ARG A 309 37.99 0.42 7.62
N HIS A 310 37.83 1.27 6.61
CA HIS A 310 37.60 0.82 5.24
C HIS A 310 38.83 0.10 4.66
N SER A 311 38.60 -1.07 4.09
CA SER A 311 39.59 -1.79 3.29
C SER A 311 39.89 -1.07 1.97
N ALA A 312 41.03 -1.37 1.33
CA ALA A 312 41.37 -0.79 0.02
C ALA A 312 40.27 -1.00 -1.03
N ARG A 313 39.62 -2.17 -1.01
CA ARG A 313 38.47 -2.47 -1.88
C ARG A 313 37.28 -1.58 -1.60
N GLN A 314 36.92 -1.35 -0.33
CA GLN A 314 35.81 -0.46 0.04
C GLN A 314 36.09 0.98 -0.34
N VAL A 315 37.34 1.44 -0.18
CA VAL A 315 37.77 2.77 -0.64
C VAL A 315 37.63 2.91 -2.15
N GLU A 316 38.14 1.94 -2.92
CA GLU A 316 38.04 1.94 -4.39
C GLU A 316 36.58 1.90 -4.86
N GLN A 317 35.75 1.10 -4.20
CA GLN A 317 34.31 1.02 -4.47
C GLN A 317 33.61 2.34 -4.18
N MET A 318 33.90 2.98 -3.04
CA MET A 318 33.37 4.29 -2.70
C MET A 318 33.82 5.34 -3.71
N ASP A 319 35.09 5.39 -4.09
CA ASP A 319 35.58 6.32 -5.12
C ASP A 319 34.91 6.11 -6.48
N ALA A 320 34.62 4.86 -6.86
CA ALA A 320 33.84 4.57 -8.07
C ALA A 320 32.42 5.14 -7.99
N TRP A 321 31.72 4.94 -6.87
CA TRP A 321 30.39 5.51 -6.66
C TRP A 321 30.39 7.04 -6.72
N GLN A 322 31.37 7.67 -6.06
CA GLN A 322 31.53 9.13 -6.05
C GLN A 322 31.66 9.68 -7.47
N ARG A 323 32.56 9.11 -8.29
CA ARG A 323 32.75 9.54 -9.69
C ARG A 323 31.49 9.44 -10.52
N VAL A 324 30.74 8.33 -10.39
CA VAL A 324 29.49 8.12 -11.14
C VAL A 324 28.41 9.11 -10.70
N LEU A 325 28.25 9.32 -9.40
CA LEU A 325 27.25 10.24 -8.86
C LEU A 325 27.57 11.71 -9.22
N ILE A 326 28.84 12.10 -9.19
CA ILE A 326 29.28 13.43 -9.63
C ILE A 326 29.05 13.61 -11.14
N ALA A 327 29.34 12.61 -11.97
CA ALA A 327 29.06 12.66 -13.40
C ALA A 327 27.55 12.78 -13.68
N ALA A 328 26.71 12.09 -12.90
CA ALA A 328 25.25 12.18 -13.00
C ALA A 328 24.75 13.59 -12.65
N LEU A 329 25.27 14.20 -11.58
CA LEU A 329 24.95 15.59 -11.22
C LEU A 329 25.34 16.58 -12.33
N ALA A 330 26.52 16.41 -12.93
CA ALA A 330 26.98 17.28 -14.01
C ALA A 330 26.11 17.17 -15.28
N ALA A 331 25.60 15.97 -15.59
CA ALA A 331 24.68 15.75 -16.71
C ALA A 331 23.30 16.43 -16.48
N ASP A 332 22.86 16.46 -15.23
CA ASP A 332 21.62 17.14 -14.83
C ASP A 332 21.74 18.68 -14.92
N GLU A 333 22.91 19.26 -14.62
CA GLU A 333 23.15 20.70 -14.85
C GLU A 333 23.15 21.10 -16.33
N GLY A 334 23.50 20.17 -17.23
CA GLY A 334 23.58 20.39 -18.68
C GLY A 334 22.25 20.23 -19.43
N SER A 335 21.18 19.80 -18.76
CA SER A 335 19.86 19.59 -19.37
C SER A 335 19.00 20.86 -19.22
N PRO A 336 18.46 21.45 -20.31
CA PRO A 336 17.56 22.60 -20.18
C PRO A 336 16.28 22.18 -19.43
N LYS A 337 15.93 22.93 -18.38
CA LYS A 337 14.69 22.76 -17.61
C LYS A 337 13.44 23.08 -18.41
#